data_AF-A0A412IRQ1-F1
#
_entry.id   AF-A0A412IRQ1-F1
#
_cell.length_a   1.000
_cell.length_b   1.000
_cell.length_c   1.000
_cell.angle_alpha   90.00
_cell.angle_beta   90.00
_cell.angle_gamma   90.00
#
_symmetry.space_group_name_H-M   'P 1'
#
loop_
_entity.id
_entity.type
_entity.pdbx_description
1 polymer ?
#
loop_
_entity_poly.entity_id
_entity_poly.type
_entity_poly.pdbx_seq_one_letter_code
_entity_poly.pdbx_strand_id
1 'polypeptide(L)'
;MKEVLITSGTSFEGYEIVDYGTYKFTQTILNSNFLKDLGTSIADIATDRRDVYQEKIDEILNETIKNFKEMVGESNYNAVVGFTTGVEVYTNNVTAVVASGTLVSITPVYKSEFEKSNFIRKELYVRNYYDLLVPRASKVVLVSEGKGTKVSVWFNNYNNDDILALKAELQFTNIYGDNITLPDVDFTFDKTNLNLLKSDFVECKLPDRYIKLISSAKVYIKKYVKSSGVYEIDADSIGIEMSESKFRALKVKKGIDAVANYKSDGLVWTCNCGHVNEGGSEECTICGRKQDDMKNSITFNYEPMVEEMKTKEYVIEIKDVLMKYIKDIDASLRMQLLEIMESGINYEKTRGSMKDSVIEKVENLFLGL
;
A
#
# COMPACT_ATOMS: atom_id res chain seq x y z
N MET A 1 18.37 25.59 32.06
CA MET A 1 19.35 24.80 31.28
C MET A 1 18.54 23.82 30.44
N LYS A 2 18.79 23.70 29.13
CA LYS A 2 18.18 22.62 28.34
C LYS A 2 18.74 21.30 28.86
N GLU A 3 17.89 20.29 29.01
CA GLU A 3 18.31 18.95 29.44
C GLU A 3 19.21 18.33 28.35
N VAL A 4 20.41 17.90 28.75
CA VAL A 4 21.37 17.21 27.86
C VAL A 4 21.09 15.71 27.94
N LEU A 5 20.75 15.10 26.81
CA LEU A 5 20.54 13.64 26.73
C LEU A 5 21.88 12.91 26.66
N ILE A 6 22.05 11.83 27.43
CA ILE A 6 23.30 11.05 27.48
C ILE A 6 22.97 9.57 27.30
N THR A 7 23.74 8.88 26.45
CA THR A 7 23.64 7.43 26.25
C THR A 7 25.02 6.81 26.11
N SER A 8 25.20 5.60 26.64
CA SER A 8 26.38 4.76 26.39
C SER A 8 26.33 4.10 25.01
N GLY A 9 25.17 4.08 24.36
CA GLY A 9 25.00 3.62 22.98
C GLY A 9 25.54 4.61 21.95
N THR A 10 25.45 4.25 20.68
CA THR A 10 25.95 5.06 19.56
C THR A 10 24.90 6.02 18.97
N SER A 11 23.64 5.95 19.43
CA SER A 11 22.53 6.77 18.94
C SER A 11 21.39 6.85 19.97
N PHE A 12 20.42 7.73 19.70
CA PHE A 12 19.17 7.85 20.45
C PHE A 12 18.00 7.43 19.55
N GLU A 13 17.22 6.43 19.95
CA GLU A 13 16.03 6.05 19.18
C GLU A 13 15.02 7.21 19.08
N GLY A 14 14.51 7.46 17.88
CA GLY A 14 13.60 8.59 17.62
C GLY A 14 14.30 9.94 17.40
N TYR A 15 15.63 9.97 17.39
CA TYR A 15 16.43 11.17 17.11
C TYR A 15 17.45 10.90 16.01
N GLU A 16 17.75 11.92 15.22
CA GLU A 16 18.80 11.89 14.21
C GLU A 16 19.93 12.79 14.68
N ILE A 17 21.16 12.27 14.60
CA ILE A 17 22.38 13.06 14.83
C ILE A 17 22.61 13.90 13.57
N VAL A 18 22.43 15.21 13.70
CA VAL A 18 22.59 16.17 12.59
C VAL A 18 23.95 16.86 12.57
N ASP A 19 24.69 16.79 13.68
CA ASP A 19 26.07 17.28 13.74
C ASP A 19 26.87 16.51 14.81
N TYR A 20 28.15 16.28 14.52
CA TYR A 20 29.09 15.64 15.44
C TYR A 20 30.08 16.68 15.95
N GLY A 21 30.10 16.85 17.27
CA GLY A 21 31.06 17.69 17.96
C GLY A 21 32.33 16.97 18.36
N THR A 22 33.18 17.70 19.07
CA THR A 22 34.42 17.14 19.64
C THR A 22 34.11 16.10 20.70
N TYR A 23 34.92 15.05 20.77
CA TYR A 23 35.01 14.21 21.96
C TYR A 23 35.46 15.05 23.15
N LYS A 24 34.79 14.87 24.29
CA LYS A 24 35.08 15.58 25.53
C LYS A 24 35.23 14.57 26.66
N PHE A 25 36.04 14.96 27.64
CA PHE A 25 36.14 14.24 28.90
C PHE A 25 36.29 15.24 30.04
N THR A 26 35.86 14.84 31.23
CA THR A 26 36.18 15.51 32.49
C THR A 26 36.71 14.48 33.47
N GLN A 27 37.48 14.94 34.44
CA GLN A 27 38.06 14.08 35.45
C GLN A 27 37.99 14.72 36.83
N THR A 28 37.68 13.90 37.83
CA THR A 28 37.79 14.28 39.24
C THR A 28 38.96 13.52 39.85
N ILE A 29 40.01 14.24 40.24
CA ILE A 29 41.22 13.65 40.79
C ILE A 29 40.99 13.29 42.25
N LEU A 30 41.22 12.03 42.58
CA LEU A 30 41.26 11.52 43.95
C LEU A 30 42.66 11.76 44.52
N ASN A 31 42.77 12.67 45.48
CA ASN A 31 44.02 12.87 46.19
C ASN A 31 44.37 11.61 47.00
N SER A 32 45.66 11.33 47.20
CA SER A 32 46.20 10.36 48.15
C SER A 32 45.58 10.43 49.56
N ASN A 33 45.12 11.61 50.00
CA ASN A 33 44.40 11.78 51.26
C ASN A 33 42.98 11.19 51.23
N PHE A 34 42.31 11.10 50.08
CA PHE A 34 41.00 10.47 49.96
C PHE A 34 41.05 8.98 50.32
N LEU A 35 42.08 8.26 49.84
CA LEU A 35 42.31 6.85 50.20
C LEU A 35 42.65 6.68 51.69
N LYS A 36 43.35 7.66 52.29
CA LYS A 36 43.63 7.67 53.73
C LYS A 36 42.39 8.00 54.56
N ASP A 37 41.60 9.01 54.19
CA ASP A 37 40.39 9.46 54.86
C ASP A 37 39.26 8.41 54.78
N LEU A 38 39.18 7.68 53.66
CA LEU A 38 38.42 6.44 53.56
C LEU A 38 38.95 5.39 54.53
N GLY A 39 40.26 5.12 54.53
CA GLY A 39 40.88 4.15 55.43
C GLY A 39 40.70 4.45 56.92
N THR A 40 40.72 5.72 57.33
CA THR A 40 40.53 6.15 58.72
C THR A 40 39.05 6.18 59.14
N SER A 41 38.14 6.62 58.26
CA SER A 41 36.68 6.60 58.50
C SER A 41 36.11 5.17 58.61
N ILE A 42 36.84 4.17 58.11
CA ILE A 42 36.40 2.77 58.01
C ILE A 42 37.09 1.87 59.07
N ALA A 43 38.06 2.41 59.81
CA ALA A 43 38.70 1.72 60.92
C ALA A 43 37.70 1.39 62.05
N ASP A 44 36.62 2.17 62.20
CA ASP A 44 35.66 2.06 63.30
C ASP A 44 34.45 1.13 63.02
N ILE A 45 34.23 0.66 61.78
CA ILE A 45 33.05 -0.14 61.41
C ILE A 45 33.46 -1.36 60.57
N ALA A 46 33.61 -2.51 61.22
CA ALA A 46 34.18 -3.73 60.63
C ALA A 46 33.28 -4.47 59.62
N THR A 47 31.96 -4.16 59.58
CA THR A 47 30.97 -4.96 58.84
C THR A 47 30.44 -4.30 57.56
N ASP A 48 30.57 -2.99 57.40
CA ASP A 48 29.83 -2.19 56.39
C ASP A 48 30.72 -1.57 55.30
N ARG A 49 31.92 -2.13 55.12
CA ARG A 49 32.97 -1.52 54.29
C ARG A 49 32.50 -1.24 52.85
N ARG A 50 31.79 -2.18 52.22
CA ARG A 50 31.39 -2.04 50.81
C ARG A 50 30.46 -0.87 50.59
N ASP A 51 29.50 -0.66 51.48
CA ASP A 51 28.42 0.31 51.29
C ASP A 51 28.95 1.74 51.43
N VAL A 52 29.81 2.00 52.43
CA VAL A 52 30.46 3.31 52.60
C VAL A 52 31.48 3.62 51.50
N TYR A 53 32.26 2.61 51.05
CA TYR A 53 33.18 2.80 49.92
C TYR A 53 32.41 3.09 48.63
N GLN A 54 31.33 2.35 48.38
CA GLN A 54 30.50 2.51 47.20
C GLN A 54 29.78 3.86 47.21
N GLU A 55 29.24 4.29 48.35
CA GLU A 55 28.59 5.60 48.50
C GLU A 55 29.53 6.76 48.15
N LYS A 56 30.77 6.77 48.67
CA LYS A 56 31.74 7.84 48.33
C LYS A 56 32.17 7.80 46.86
N ILE A 57 32.32 6.61 46.27
CA ILE A 57 32.64 6.48 44.83
C ILE A 57 31.46 6.94 43.98
N ASP A 58 30.23 6.62 44.37
CA ASP A 58 29.01 7.06 43.70
C ASP A 58 28.85 8.59 43.82
N GLU A 59 29.18 9.20 44.96
CA GLU A 59 29.22 10.66 45.13
C GLU A 59 30.16 11.32 44.12
N ILE A 60 31.41 10.82 44.02
CA ILE A 60 32.41 11.35 43.09
C ILE A 60 31.99 11.10 41.64
N LEU A 61 31.43 9.93 41.34
CA LEU A 61 30.97 9.60 40.00
C LEU A 61 29.82 10.52 39.60
N ASN A 62 28.86 10.77 40.50
CA ASN A 62 27.78 11.72 40.28
C ASN A 62 28.28 13.15 40.11
N GLU A 63 29.27 13.58 40.91
CA GLU A 63 29.94 14.88 40.75
C GLU A 63 30.64 14.99 39.38
N THR A 64 31.34 13.94 38.97
CA THR A 64 32.05 13.90 37.68
C THR A 64 31.06 13.94 36.51
N ILE A 65 29.95 13.20 36.58
CA ILE A 65 28.86 13.25 35.59
C ILE A 65 28.20 14.62 35.56
N LYS A 66 28.01 15.25 36.74
CA LYS A 66 27.46 16.60 36.85
C LYS A 66 28.38 17.62 36.17
N ASN A 67 29.68 17.60 36.47
CA ASN A 67 30.69 18.45 35.85
C ASN A 67 30.75 18.22 34.33
N PHE A 68 30.61 16.97 33.89
CA PHE A 68 30.53 16.65 32.46
C PHE A 68 29.29 17.26 31.80
N LYS A 69 28.12 17.15 32.43
CA LYS A 69 26.86 17.75 31.96
C LYS A 69 26.93 19.28 31.90
N GLU A 70 27.55 19.91 32.90
CA GLU A 70 27.77 21.36 32.91
C GLU A 70 28.66 21.79 31.75
N MET A 71 29.80 21.10 31.55
CA MET A 71 30.69 21.33 30.40
C MET A 71 29.98 21.12 29.05
N VAL A 72 29.09 20.13 28.92
CA VAL A 72 28.30 19.93 27.70
C VAL A 72 27.28 21.06 27.55
N GLY A 73 26.65 21.51 28.64
CA GLY A 73 25.68 22.59 28.66
C GLY A 73 26.23 23.96 28.25
N GLU A 74 27.55 24.16 28.31
CA GLU A 74 28.25 25.34 27.77
C GLU A 74 28.51 25.26 26.25
N SER A 75 28.28 24.10 25.64
CA SER A 75 28.45 23.89 24.20
C SER A 75 27.15 24.13 23.42
N ASN A 76 27.24 24.18 22.09
CA ASN A 76 26.08 24.26 21.20
C ASN A 76 25.40 22.88 20.95
N TYR A 77 25.92 21.81 21.56
CA TYR A 77 25.42 20.45 21.41
C TYR A 77 24.39 20.13 22.49
N ASN A 78 23.41 19.28 22.16
CA ASN A 78 22.29 18.97 23.05
C ASN A 78 22.24 17.49 23.51
N ALA A 79 23.18 16.66 23.06
CA ALA A 79 23.29 15.29 23.53
C ALA A 79 24.72 14.72 23.46
N VAL A 80 24.91 13.54 24.06
CA VAL A 80 26.18 12.81 24.14
C VAL A 80 25.94 11.33 23.81
N VAL A 81 26.72 10.80 22.86
CA VAL A 81 26.75 9.36 22.51
C VAL A 81 28.09 8.74 22.86
N GLY A 82 28.12 7.42 23.01
CA GLY A 82 29.31 6.67 23.40
C GLY A 82 29.80 7.07 24.79
N PHE A 83 28.87 7.44 25.68
CA PHE A 83 29.22 7.89 27.02
C PHE A 83 29.84 6.75 27.84
N THR A 84 31.00 7.01 28.42
CA THR A 84 31.69 6.10 29.31
C THR A 84 32.06 6.80 30.60
N THR A 85 32.02 6.05 31.71
CA THR A 85 32.50 6.49 33.01
C THR A 85 33.30 5.37 33.65
N GLY A 86 34.37 5.71 34.35
CA GLY A 86 35.24 4.72 34.98
C GLY A 86 36.31 5.32 35.87
N VAL A 87 36.99 4.45 36.61
CA VAL A 87 38.14 4.80 37.43
C VAL A 87 39.41 4.54 36.63
N GLU A 88 40.24 5.56 36.46
CA GLU A 88 41.55 5.45 35.84
C GLU A 88 42.66 5.66 36.88
N VAL A 89 43.72 4.85 36.80
CA VAL A 89 44.89 4.95 37.67
C VAL A 89 46.06 5.45 36.83
N TYR A 90 46.51 6.66 37.14
CA TYR A 90 47.67 7.29 36.52
C TYR A 90 48.98 6.91 37.24
N THR A 91 50.10 7.26 36.62
CA THR A 91 51.43 7.17 37.23
C THR A 91 51.48 7.97 38.54
N ASN A 92 52.22 7.46 39.54
CA ASN A 92 52.34 8.04 40.89
C ASN A 92 51.10 7.89 41.79
N ASN A 93 50.31 6.82 41.63
CA ASN A 93 49.13 6.51 42.46
C ASN A 93 48.06 7.60 42.47
N VAL A 94 47.97 8.38 41.39
CA VAL A 94 46.87 9.32 41.20
C VAL A 94 45.72 8.56 40.57
N THR A 95 44.61 8.45 41.29
CA THR A 95 43.38 7.85 40.77
C THR A 95 42.44 8.96 40.36
N ALA A 96 41.75 8.83 39.23
CA ALA A 96 40.70 9.75 38.85
C ALA A 96 39.44 8.99 38.42
N VAL A 97 38.29 9.61 38.64
CA VAL A 97 37.07 9.20 37.95
C VAL A 97 36.96 10.03 36.69
N VAL A 98 36.83 9.36 35.55
CA VAL A 98 36.76 9.99 34.22
C VAL A 98 35.38 9.74 33.65
N ALA A 99 34.75 10.79 33.13
CA ALA A 99 33.54 10.71 32.33
C ALA A 99 33.83 11.29 30.93
N SER A 100 33.46 10.56 29.89
CA SER A 100 33.80 10.93 28.52
C SER A 100 32.72 10.55 27.51
N GLY A 101 32.71 11.21 26.36
CA GLY A 101 31.79 10.90 25.27
C GLY A 101 31.89 11.88 24.11
N THR A 102 31.18 11.58 23.03
CA THR A 102 31.14 12.44 21.83
C THR A 102 29.92 13.35 21.90
N LEU A 103 30.16 14.66 21.83
CA LEU A 103 29.08 15.65 21.76
C LEU A 103 28.37 15.53 20.41
N VAL A 104 27.05 15.57 20.40
CA VAL A 104 26.24 15.52 19.18
C VAL A 104 25.08 16.50 19.25
N SER A 105 24.71 17.03 18.09
CA SER A 105 23.45 17.74 17.93
C SER A 105 22.45 16.73 17.42
N ILE A 106 21.45 16.45 18.24
CA ILE A 106 20.33 15.61 17.85
C ILE A 106 19.11 16.48 17.61
N THR A 107 18.40 16.19 16.53
CA THR A 107 17.04 16.68 16.35
C THR A 107 16.12 15.49 16.54
N PRO A 108 14.97 15.65 17.21
CA PRO A 108 13.92 14.65 17.13
C PRO A 108 13.71 14.32 15.66
N VAL A 109 13.86 13.06 15.28
CA VAL A 109 13.32 12.66 13.99
C VAL A 109 11.84 12.83 14.16
N TYR A 110 11.28 13.76 13.41
CA TYR A 110 9.85 13.80 13.25
C TYR A 110 9.44 12.47 12.59
N LYS A 111 9.09 11.47 13.42
CA LYS A 111 8.17 10.43 12.96
C LYS A 111 6.84 11.13 12.87
N SER A 112 6.61 11.56 11.65
CA SER A 112 5.44 12.32 11.33
C SER A 112 4.21 11.52 11.76
N GLU A 113 3.22 12.22 12.33
CA GLU A 113 1.84 11.75 12.21
C GLU A 113 1.46 11.49 10.74
N PHE A 114 2.33 11.83 9.80
CA PHE A 114 2.28 11.74 8.36
C PHE A 114 3.52 11.06 7.69
N GLU A 115 4.18 10.06 8.32
CA GLU A 115 4.56 8.89 7.49
C GLU A 115 3.27 8.24 6.94
N LYS A 116 2.12 8.60 7.55
CA LYS A 116 0.82 8.76 6.90
C LYS A 116 0.92 9.84 5.80
N SER A 117 1.13 9.49 4.53
CA SER A 117 0.51 10.32 3.50
C SER A 117 -0.99 10.34 3.82
N ASN A 118 -1.52 11.42 4.39
CA ASN A 118 -2.96 11.49 4.62
C ASN A 118 -3.70 11.48 3.28
N PHE A 119 -2.99 11.79 2.19
CA PHE A 119 -3.45 11.48 0.85
C PHE A 119 -3.55 9.97 0.67
N ILE A 120 -4.76 9.44 0.77
CA ILE A 120 -5.11 8.08 0.42
C ILE A 120 -5.90 8.18 -0.88
N ARG A 121 -5.42 7.55 -1.96
CA ARG A 121 -6.16 7.41 -3.21
C ARG A 121 -6.43 5.94 -3.49
N LYS A 122 -7.66 5.64 -3.90
CA LYS A 122 -8.04 4.31 -4.37
C LYS A 122 -8.91 4.40 -5.59
N GLU A 123 -8.56 3.62 -6.60
CA GLU A 123 -9.36 3.46 -7.81
C GLU A 123 -9.96 2.06 -7.87
N LEU A 124 -11.23 1.99 -8.21
CA LEU A 124 -11.99 0.75 -8.32
C LEU A 124 -12.73 0.77 -9.65
N TYR A 125 -12.65 -0.31 -10.41
CA TYR A 125 -13.53 -0.49 -11.56
C TYR A 125 -14.93 -0.87 -11.07
N VAL A 126 -15.95 -0.28 -11.69
CA VAL A 126 -17.36 -0.52 -11.32
C VAL A 126 -17.78 -1.93 -11.74
N ARG A 127 -18.41 -2.67 -10.83
CA ARG A 127 -18.75 -4.09 -10.94
C ARG A 127 -20.18 -4.37 -11.40
N ASN A 128 -20.87 -3.36 -11.90
CA ASN A 128 -22.18 -3.47 -12.53
C ASN A 128 -22.30 -2.48 -13.69
N TYR A 129 -23.23 -2.74 -14.60
CA TYR A 129 -23.52 -1.87 -15.73
C TYR A 129 -25.00 -2.00 -16.13
N TYR A 130 -25.49 -1.08 -16.93
CA TYR A 130 -26.84 -1.15 -17.50
C TYR A 130 -26.73 -1.57 -18.95
N ASP A 131 -27.62 -2.42 -19.45
CA ASP A 131 -27.68 -2.70 -20.89
C ASP A 131 -28.58 -1.71 -21.64
N LEU A 132 -28.35 -0.42 -21.40
CA LEU A 132 -29.09 0.70 -22.02
C LEU A 132 -28.13 1.77 -22.54
N LEU A 133 -28.61 2.57 -23.48
CA LEU A 133 -27.88 3.72 -24.03
C LEU A 133 -28.04 4.94 -23.11
N VAL A 134 -27.44 4.83 -21.92
CA VAL A 134 -27.41 5.84 -20.85
C VAL A 134 -25.96 6.05 -20.39
N PRO A 135 -25.64 7.11 -19.63
CA PRO A 135 -24.33 7.21 -19.00
C PRO A 135 -24.03 5.96 -18.17
N ARG A 136 -22.87 5.32 -18.38
CA ARG A 136 -22.50 4.09 -17.65
C ARG A 136 -21.28 4.34 -16.77
N ALA A 137 -21.43 4.14 -15.46
CA ALA A 137 -20.32 4.24 -14.52
C ALA A 137 -19.27 3.16 -14.81
N SER A 138 -17.98 3.51 -14.69
CA SER A 138 -16.89 2.58 -15.05
C SER A 138 -15.72 2.60 -14.10
N LYS A 139 -15.49 3.70 -13.39
CA LYS A 139 -14.48 3.79 -12.34
C LYS A 139 -14.97 4.66 -11.19
N VAL A 140 -14.70 4.25 -9.96
CA VAL A 140 -14.83 5.07 -8.76
C VAL A 140 -13.43 5.44 -8.26
N VAL A 141 -13.23 6.71 -7.94
CA VAL A 141 -12.01 7.24 -7.36
C VAL A 141 -12.34 7.79 -5.98
N LEU A 142 -11.79 7.16 -4.95
CA LEU A 142 -11.84 7.63 -3.58
C LEU A 142 -10.54 8.34 -3.25
N VAL A 143 -10.65 9.53 -2.67
CA VAL A 143 -9.50 10.26 -2.14
C VAL A 143 -9.82 10.75 -0.74
N SER A 144 -8.85 10.72 0.15
CA SER A 144 -8.90 11.49 1.40
C SER A 144 -7.56 12.20 1.57
N GLU A 145 -7.58 13.38 2.18
CA GLU A 145 -6.40 14.12 2.66
C GLU A 145 -6.37 14.20 4.20
N GLY A 146 -7.09 13.30 4.89
CA GLY A 146 -7.23 13.28 6.35
C GLY A 146 -8.27 14.26 6.91
N LYS A 147 -9.08 14.87 6.02
CA LYS A 147 -10.18 15.79 6.35
C LYS A 147 -11.52 15.29 5.80
N GLY A 148 -11.67 13.97 5.74
CA GLY A 148 -12.84 13.31 5.16
C GLY A 148 -12.57 12.78 3.77
N THR A 149 -13.38 11.80 3.39
CA THR A 149 -13.28 11.12 2.10
C THR A 149 -14.12 11.86 1.05
N LYS A 150 -13.54 12.01 -0.13
CA LYS A 150 -14.22 12.47 -1.34
C LYS A 150 -14.29 11.34 -2.36
N VAL A 151 -15.34 11.35 -3.15
CA VAL A 151 -15.58 10.38 -4.22
C VAL A 151 -15.80 11.09 -5.55
N SER A 152 -15.19 10.56 -6.60
CA SER A 152 -15.45 10.92 -8.00
C SER A 152 -15.77 9.65 -8.76
N VAL A 153 -16.67 9.74 -9.74
CA VAL A 153 -17.06 8.60 -10.58
C VAL A 153 -16.87 8.98 -12.05
N TRP A 154 -16.34 8.05 -12.82
CA TRP A 154 -16.16 8.20 -14.26
C TRP A 154 -17.30 7.48 -14.97
N PHE A 155 -17.92 8.18 -15.92
CA PHE A 155 -19.06 7.70 -16.69
C PHE A 155 -18.75 7.74 -18.18
N ASN A 156 -18.95 6.62 -18.88
CA ASN A 156 -18.95 6.60 -20.32
C ASN A 156 -20.25 7.21 -20.85
N ASN A 157 -20.13 8.16 -21.75
CA ASN A 157 -21.19 8.92 -22.37
C ASN A 157 -21.22 8.59 -23.86
N TYR A 158 -21.86 7.47 -24.20
CA TYR A 158 -21.86 6.93 -25.56
C TYR A 158 -22.54 7.85 -26.58
N ASN A 159 -23.52 8.65 -26.15
CA ASN A 159 -24.26 9.57 -27.02
C ASN A 159 -23.53 10.89 -27.25
N ASN A 160 -22.42 11.17 -26.55
CA ASN A 160 -21.89 12.53 -26.42
C ASN A 160 -23.00 13.52 -26.03
N ASP A 161 -23.86 13.10 -25.10
CA ASP A 161 -24.90 13.98 -24.55
C ASP A 161 -24.23 15.05 -23.67
N ASP A 162 -24.85 16.24 -23.61
CA ASP A 162 -24.47 17.29 -22.66
C ASP A 162 -25.04 16.96 -21.27
N ILE A 163 -24.39 16.01 -20.57
CA ILE A 163 -24.79 15.57 -19.23
C ILE A 163 -24.34 16.61 -18.20
N LEU A 164 -25.30 17.27 -17.55
CA LEU A 164 -25.05 18.34 -16.58
C LEU A 164 -24.82 17.78 -15.16
N ALA A 165 -25.58 16.75 -14.77
CA ALA A 165 -25.49 16.14 -13.46
C ALA A 165 -26.01 14.69 -13.46
N LEU A 166 -25.57 13.91 -12.48
CA LEU A 166 -25.94 12.51 -12.28
C LEU A 166 -26.21 12.25 -10.79
N LYS A 167 -27.35 11.65 -10.46
CA LYS A 167 -27.66 11.16 -9.10
C LYS A 167 -27.51 9.65 -9.08
N ALA A 168 -26.65 9.13 -8.21
CA ALA A 168 -26.40 7.70 -8.10
C ALA A 168 -26.19 7.23 -6.66
N GLU A 169 -26.52 5.97 -6.42
CA GLU A 169 -26.15 5.26 -5.21
C GLU A 169 -24.85 4.48 -5.42
N LEU A 170 -23.93 4.55 -4.46
CA LEU A 170 -22.69 3.79 -4.48
C LEU A 170 -22.78 2.68 -3.44
N GLN A 171 -22.47 1.45 -3.85
CA GLN A 171 -22.31 0.32 -2.94
C GLN A 171 -20.86 -0.15 -2.99
N PHE A 172 -20.19 -0.12 -1.85
CA PHE A 172 -18.84 -0.64 -1.68
C PHE A 172 -18.87 -1.95 -0.92
N THR A 173 -18.09 -2.93 -1.36
CA THR A 173 -17.83 -4.13 -0.58
C THR A 173 -16.42 -4.05 -0.01
N ASN A 174 -16.21 -4.40 1.26
CA ASN A 174 -14.89 -4.44 1.87
C ASN A 174 -14.19 -5.80 1.65
N ILE A 175 -12.95 -5.95 2.10
CA ILE A 175 -12.19 -7.22 2.03
C ILE A 175 -12.81 -8.36 2.87
N TYR A 176 -13.69 -8.05 3.81
CA TYR A 176 -14.40 -9.02 4.66
C TYR A 176 -15.74 -9.46 4.05
N GLY A 177 -16.22 -8.80 3.00
CA GLY A 177 -17.50 -9.06 2.35
C GLY A 177 -18.66 -8.18 2.82
N ASP A 178 -18.44 -7.25 3.75
CA ASP A 178 -19.50 -6.33 4.20
C ASP A 178 -19.76 -5.24 3.16
N ASN A 179 -21.03 -4.86 3.03
CA ASN A 179 -21.46 -3.80 2.12
C ASN A 179 -21.67 -2.47 2.86
N ILE A 180 -21.15 -1.39 2.28
CA ILE A 180 -21.34 0.00 2.70
C ILE A 180 -22.04 0.74 1.56
N THR A 181 -23.20 1.32 1.83
CA THR A 181 -23.97 2.07 0.83
C THR A 181 -23.91 3.56 1.11
N LEU A 182 -23.64 4.35 0.05
CA LEU A 182 -23.80 5.79 0.02
C LEU A 182 -25.00 6.13 -0.87
N PRO A 183 -26.18 6.42 -0.28
CA PRO A 183 -27.38 6.72 -1.04
C PRO A 183 -27.32 8.13 -1.66
N ASP A 184 -27.90 8.27 -2.84
CA ASP A 184 -28.29 9.54 -3.47
C ASP A 184 -27.16 10.59 -3.61
N VAL A 185 -25.97 10.15 -4.01
CA VAL A 185 -24.82 11.04 -4.28
C VAL A 185 -25.04 11.77 -5.60
N ASP A 186 -24.90 13.10 -5.56
CA ASP A 186 -25.03 13.98 -6.72
C ASP A 186 -23.65 14.31 -7.31
N PHE A 187 -23.48 14.03 -8.59
CA PHE A 187 -22.26 14.23 -9.36
C PHE A 187 -22.47 15.33 -10.40
N THR A 188 -21.54 16.29 -10.43
CA THR A 188 -21.44 17.36 -11.43
C THR A 188 -20.14 17.22 -12.24
N PHE A 189 -20.01 18.01 -13.30
CA PHE A 189 -18.88 17.93 -14.23
C PHE A 189 -18.39 19.33 -14.60
N ASP A 190 -17.09 19.60 -14.43
CA ASP A 190 -16.44 20.81 -14.95
C ASP A 190 -16.49 20.91 -16.49
N LYS A 191 -16.39 19.76 -17.18
CA LYS A 191 -16.44 19.67 -18.64
C LYS A 191 -17.48 18.65 -19.05
N THR A 192 -18.44 19.12 -19.83
CA THR A 192 -19.50 18.30 -20.40
C THR A 192 -19.16 17.94 -21.85
N ASN A 193 -19.97 17.09 -22.47
CA ASN A 193 -19.83 16.71 -23.89
C ASN A 193 -18.53 15.96 -24.24
N LEU A 194 -18.09 15.08 -23.33
CA LEU A 194 -16.97 14.16 -23.52
C LEU A 194 -17.48 12.72 -23.54
N ASN A 195 -16.86 11.85 -24.35
CA ASN A 195 -17.11 10.40 -24.34
C ASN A 195 -16.88 9.76 -22.96
N LEU A 196 -15.99 10.33 -22.14
CA LEU A 196 -15.71 9.91 -20.77
C LEU A 196 -15.83 11.12 -19.84
N LEU A 197 -16.92 11.17 -19.09
CA LEU A 197 -17.18 12.20 -18.09
C LEU A 197 -16.52 11.79 -16.78
N LYS A 198 -15.78 12.71 -16.16
CA LYS A 198 -15.20 12.52 -14.82
C LYS A 198 -15.87 13.50 -13.90
N SER A 199 -16.62 12.99 -12.93
CA SER A 199 -17.31 13.89 -12.00
C SER A 199 -16.32 14.66 -11.16
N ASP A 200 -16.76 15.82 -10.69
CA ASP A 200 -16.08 16.53 -9.61
C ASP A 200 -16.07 15.64 -8.35
N PHE A 201 -15.17 15.96 -7.43
CA PHE A 201 -15.06 15.25 -6.16
C PHE A 201 -16.15 15.73 -5.20
N VAL A 202 -16.95 14.78 -4.70
CA VAL A 202 -18.03 15.02 -3.75
C VAL A 202 -17.64 14.48 -2.39
N GLU A 203 -17.87 15.24 -1.32
CA GLU A 203 -17.64 14.75 0.05
C GLU A 203 -18.61 13.62 0.39
N CYS A 204 -18.10 12.56 1.01
CA CYS A 204 -18.93 11.45 1.44
C CYS A 204 -18.63 11.03 2.88
N LYS A 205 -19.64 10.47 3.55
CA LYS A 205 -19.56 9.99 4.94
C LYS A 205 -18.88 8.63 5.04
N LEU A 206 -17.78 8.43 4.32
CA LEU A 206 -16.93 7.26 4.43
C LEU A 206 -15.70 7.63 5.26
N PRO A 207 -15.42 6.97 6.40
CA PRO A 207 -14.19 7.26 7.15
C PRO A 207 -12.94 6.79 6.40
N ASP A 208 -11.89 7.59 6.42
CA ASP A 208 -10.66 7.41 5.63
C ASP A 208 -9.99 6.05 5.81
N ARG A 209 -10.11 5.47 7.01
CA ARG A 209 -9.61 4.12 7.33
C ARG A 209 -10.23 3.02 6.46
N TYR A 210 -11.46 3.22 5.97
CA TYR A 210 -12.18 2.24 5.17
C TYR A 210 -11.75 2.25 3.70
N ILE A 211 -11.19 3.36 3.18
CA ILE A 211 -10.76 3.43 1.77
C ILE A 211 -9.83 2.25 1.45
N LYS A 212 -8.82 2.00 2.29
CA LYS A 212 -7.86 0.90 2.09
C LYS A 212 -8.51 -0.48 2.12
N LEU A 213 -9.64 -0.65 2.80
CA LEU A 213 -10.35 -1.92 2.97
C LEU A 213 -11.38 -2.20 1.87
N ILE A 214 -11.76 -1.24 1.04
CA ILE A 214 -12.75 -1.46 -0.02
C ILE A 214 -12.20 -2.38 -1.12
N SER A 215 -12.81 -3.51 -1.38
CA SER A 215 -12.38 -4.45 -2.43
C SER A 215 -13.06 -4.18 -3.77
N SER A 216 -14.31 -3.72 -3.77
CA SER A 216 -15.07 -3.49 -4.99
C SER A 216 -16.12 -2.37 -4.85
N ALA A 217 -16.62 -1.89 -5.98
CA ALA A 217 -17.65 -0.87 -6.04
C ALA A 217 -18.72 -1.22 -7.09
N LYS A 218 -19.98 -0.98 -6.76
CA LYS A 218 -21.13 -0.92 -7.68
C LYS A 218 -21.72 0.47 -7.65
N VAL A 219 -22.25 0.91 -8.79
CA VAL A 219 -22.84 2.23 -8.96
C VAL A 219 -24.21 2.07 -9.60
N TYR A 220 -25.23 2.59 -8.93
CA TYR A 220 -26.61 2.52 -9.36
C TYR A 220 -27.09 3.93 -9.70
N ILE A 221 -27.12 4.25 -10.98
CA ILE A 221 -27.55 5.56 -11.44
C ILE A 221 -29.07 5.62 -11.35
N LYS A 222 -29.59 6.59 -10.60
CA LYS A 222 -31.03 6.79 -10.41
C LYS A 222 -31.56 7.80 -11.43
N LYS A 223 -30.87 8.93 -11.59
CA LYS A 223 -31.28 10.01 -12.50
C LYS A 223 -30.08 10.69 -13.15
N TYR A 224 -30.29 11.30 -14.31
CA TYR A 224 -29.31 12.19 -14.95
C TYR A 224 -30.01 13.37 -15.63
N VAL A 225 -29.28 14.47 -15.77
CA VAL A 225 -29.81 15.75 -16.27
C VAL A 225 -29.13 16.09 -17.60
N LYS A 226 -29.95 16.45 -18.59
CA LYS A 226 -29.53 17.07 -19.86
C LYS A 226 -30.18 18.43 -19.99
N SER A 227 -29.74 19.23 -20.96
CA SER A 227 -30.42 20.48 -21.33
C SER A 227 -31.90 20.30 -21.67
N SER A 228 -32.28 19.12 -22.16
CA SER A 228 -33.66 18.76 -22.53
C SER A 228 -34.54 18.30 -21.37
N GLY A 229 -33.98 18.02 -20.18
CA GLY A 229 -34.76 17.58 -19.02
C GLY A 229 -34.03 16.61 -18.09
N VAL A 230 -34.80 16.08 -17.13
CA VAL A 230 -34.34 15.08 -16.15
C VAL A 230 -34.84 13.71 -16.59
N TYR A 231 -33.93 12.73 -16.59
CA TYR A 231 -34.17 11.37 -17.03
C TYR A 231 -33.94 10.41 -15.86
N GLU A 232 -34.83 9.45 -15.70
CA GLU A 232 -34.72 8.38 -14.70
C GLU A 232 -34.28 7.08 -15.37
N ILE A 233 -33.55 6.24 -14.64
CA ILE A 233 -33.17 4.90 -15.10
C ILE A 233 -34.05 3.90 -14.36
N ASP A 234 -35.02 3.36 -15.08
CA ASP A 234 -35.90 2.28 -14.62
C ASP A 234 -35.48 0.97 -15.27
N ALA A 235 -34.32 0.47 -14.84
CA ALA A 235 -33.77 -0.80 -15.32
C ALA A 235 -32.85 -1.42 -14.28
N ASP A 236 -32.85 -2.75 -14.24
CA ASP A 236 -31.91 -3.49 -13.41
C ASP A 236 -30.50 -3.43 -13.97
N SER A 237 -29.53 -3.21 -13.10
CA SER A 237 -28.13 -3.30 -13.47
C SER A 237 -27.68 -4.76 -13.52
N ILE A 238 -26.82 -5.09 -14.46
CA ILE A 238 -26.19 -6.40 -14.60
C ILE A 238 -24.89 -6.43 -13.79
N GLY A 239 -24.73 -7.43 -12.93
CA GLY A 239 -23.50 -7.68 -12.18
C GLY A 239 -22.40 -8.28 -13.06
N ILE A 240 -21.15 -7.92 -12.79
CA ILE A 240 -19.98 -8.47 -13.48
C ILE A 240 -19.45 -9.64 -12.65
N GLU A 241 -19.50 -10.85 -13.23
CA GLU A 241 -19.02 -12.10 -12.62
C GLU A 241 -17.70 -12.56 -13.25
N MET A 242 -16.60 -11.91 -12.89
CA MET A 242 -15.24 -12.35 -13.21
C MET A 242 -14.27 -11.95 -12.10
N SER A 243 -13.13 -12.62 -11.96
CA SER A 243 -12.12 -12.23 -10.96
C SER A 243 -11.62 -10.79 -11.18
N GLU A 244 -11.11 -10.15 -10.13
CA GLU A 244 -10.59 -8.79 -10.22
C GLU A 244 -9.38 -8.68 -11.17
N SER A 245 -8.51 -9.69 -11.19
CA SER A 245 -7.38 -9.77 -12.14
C SER A 245 -7.87 -9.81 -13.58
N LYS A 246 -8.82 -10.71 -13.90
CA LYS A 246 -9.45 -10.80 -15.22
C LYS A 246 -10.11 -9.50 -15.64
N PHE A 247 -10.82 -8.85 -14.71
CA PHE A 247 -11.53 -7.60 -15.01
C PHE A 247 -10.56 -6.46 -15.32
N ARG A 248 -9.48 -6.33 -14.56
CA ARG A 248 -8.44 -5.32 -14.81
C ARG A 248 -7.79 -5.50 -16.18
N ALA A 249 -7.40 -6.72 -16.51
CA ALA A 249 -6.82 -7.06 -17.79
C ALA A 249 -7.77 -6.77 -18.97
N LEU A 250 -9.06 -7.11 -18.83
CA LEU A 250 -10.08 -6.78 -19.82
C LEU A 250 -10.14 -5.26 -20.05
N LYS A 251 -10.17 -4.45 -18.98
CA LYS A 251 -10.18 -2.98 -19.08
C LYS A 251 -8.94 -2.43 -19.77
N VAL A 252 -7.75 -2.97 -19.48
CA VAL A 252 -6.50 -2.56 -20.13
C VAL A 252 -6.52 -2.90 -21.62
N LYS A 253 -6.95 -4.10 -21.99
CA LYS A 253 -6.93 -4.58 -23.37
C LYS A 253 -8.03 -3.97 -24.24
N LYS A 254 -9.21 -3.70 -23.67
CA LYS A 254 -10.43 -3.35 -24.42
C LYS A 254 -10.98 -1.96 -24.14
N GLY A 255 -10.45 -1.27 -23.14
CA GLY A 255 -10.88 0.06 -22.73
C GLY A 255 -11.69 0.06 -21.43
N ILE A 256 -11.79 1.24 -20.83
CA ILE A 256 -12.36 1.42 -19.49
C ILE A 256 -13.85 1.07 -19.39
N ASP A 257 -14.55 0.99 -20.50
CA ASP A 257 -15.97 0.67 -20.57
C ASP A 257 -16.24 -0.84 -20.80
N ALA A 258 -15.19 -1.65 -20.97
CA ALA A 258 -15.32 -3.09 -21.17
C ALA A 258 -15.78 -3.81 -19.89
N VAL A 259 -16.85 -4.59 -19.97
CA VAL A 259 -17.49 -5.33 -18.86
C VAL A 259 -17.72 -6.81 -19.16
N ALA A 260 -17.58 -7.22 -20.42
CA ALA A 260 -17.73 -8.60 -20.84
C ALA A 260 -16.65 -9.00 -21.87
N ASN A 261 -16.40 -10.30 -21.99
CA ASN A 261 -15.65 -10.85 -23.12
C ASN A 261 -16.57 -10.97 -24.34
N TYR A 262 -15.99 -10.85 -25.53
CA TYR A 262 -16.73 -11.12 -26.76
C TYR A 262 -17.16 -12.59 -26.81
N LYS A 263 -18.43 -12.82 -27.13
CA LYS A 263 -19.04 -14.14 -27.32
C LYS A 263 -20.05 -14.05 -28.46
N SER A 264 -20.20 -15.10 -29.24
CA SER A 264 -21.19 -15.19 -30.31
C SER A 264 -21.63 -16.64 -30.47
N ASP A 265 -22.93 -16.85 -30.68
CA ASP A 265 -23.53 -18.14 -31.03
C ASP A 265 -24.04 -18.17 -32.48
N GLY A 266 -23.80 -17.10 -33.24
CA GLY A 266 -24.26 -16.91 -34.61
C GLY A 266 -25.62 -16.22 -34.73
N LEU A 267 -26.48 -16.30 -33.71
CA LEU A 267 -27.77 -15.60 -33.65
C LEU A 267 -27.66 -14.25 -32.96
N VAL A 268 -26.78 -14.14 -31.97
CA VAL A 268 -26.44 -12.91 -31.27
C VAL A 268 -24.95 -12.86 -30.96
N TRP A 269 -24.46 -11.68 -30.61
CA TRP A 269 -23.10 -11.52 -30.11
C TRP A 269 -23.00 -10.46 -29.01
N THR A 270 -22.24 -10.79 -27.96
CA THR A 270 -21.98 -9.91 -26.82
C THR A 270 -20.78 -9.03 -27.11
N CYS A 271 -20.95 -7.71 -27.04
CA CYS A 271 -19.87 -6.75 -27.14
C CYS A 271 -19.07 -6.66 -25.84
N ASN A 272 -17.82 -6.18 -25.91
CA ASN A 272 -17.05 -5.89 -24.71
C ASN A 272 -17.73 -4.88 -23.78
N CYS A 273 -18.59 -3.97 -24.26
CA CYS A 273 -19.37 -3.07 -23.40
C CYS A 273 -20.56 -3.75 -22.68
N GLY A 274 -20.74 -5.06 -22.89
CA GLY A 274 -21.78 -5.88 -22.26
C GLY A 274 -23.08 -6.00 -23.06
N HIS A 275 -23.29 -5.16 -24.07
CA HIS A 275 -24.50 -5.20 -24.88
C HIS A 275 -24.54 -6.44 -25.79
N VAL A 276 -25.72 -7.05 -25.88
CA VAL A 276 -25.99 -8.18 -26.79
C VAL A 276 -26.61 -7.65 -28.07
N ASN A 277 -25.94 -7.87 -29.19
CA ASN A 277 -26.35 -7.41 -30.52
C ASN A 277 -26.92 -8.58 -31.32
N GLU A 278 -27.82 -8.30 -32.25
CA GLU A 278 -28.35 -9.29 -33.17
C GLU A 278 -27.27 -9.82 -34.14
N GLY A 279 -27.38 -11.08 -34.51
CA GLY A 279 -26.54 -11.74 -35.50
C GLY A 279 -26.63 -11.03 -36.84
N GLY A 280 -25.47 -10.76 -37.45
CA GLY A 280 -25.36 -9.96 -38.66
C GLY A 280 -25.12 -8.46 -38.43
N SER A 281 -25.30 -7.95 -37.20
CA SER A 281 -24.90 -6.57 -36.88
C SER A 281 -23.37 -6.44 -36.89
N GLU A 282 -22.85 -5.55 -37.75
CA GLU A 282 -21.40 -5.32 -37.88
C GLU A 282 -20.81 -4.53 -36.72
N GLU A 283 -21.61 -3.66 -36.09
CA GLU A 283 -21.20 -2.75 -35.02
C GLU A 283 -22.11 -2.88 -33.80
N CYS A 284 -21.55 -2.59 -32.63
CA CYS A 284 -22.33 -2.58 -31.39
C CYS A 284 -23.22 -1.34 -31.30
N THR A 285 -24.53 -1.53 -31.10
CA THR A 285 -25.52 -0.44 -30.98
C THR A 285 -25.21 0.56 -29.87
N ILE A 286 -24.54 0.14 -28.81
CA ILE A 286 -24.22 1.00 -27.67
C ILE A 286 -22.90 1.75 -27.85
N CYS A 287 -21.82 1.03 -28.18
CA CYS A 287 -20.47 1.60 -28.14
C CYS A 287 -19.82 1.79 -29.50
N GLY A 288 -20.47 1.37 -30.60
CA GLY A 288 -19.96 1.50 -31.96
C GLY A 288 -18.77 0.59 -32.31
N ARG A 289 -18.32 -0.29 -31.39
CA ARG A 289 -17.23 -1.24 -31.71
C ARG A 289 -17.67 -2.21 -32.80
N LYS A 290 -16.82 -2.39 -33.80
CA LYS A 290 -16.99 -3.40 -34.85
C LYS A 290 -16.79 -4.81 -34.31
N GLN A 291 -17.67 -5.72 -34.67
CA GLN A 291 -17.62 -7.11 -34.28
C GLN A 291 -16.29 -7.77 -34.69
N ASP A 292 -15.80 -7.48 -35.89
CA ASP A 292 -14.58 -8.06 -36.43
C ASP A 292 -13.31 -7.63 -35.66
N ASP A 293 -13.26 -6.40 -35.16
CA ASP A 293 -12.16 -5.91 -34.30
C ASP A 293 -12.10 -6.69 -32.96
N MET A 294 -13.24 -7.23 -32.53
CA MET A 294 -13.32 -8.07 -31.33
C MET A 294 -12.98 -9.53 -31.64
N LYS A 295 -13.41 -10.08 -32.78
CA LYS A 295 -13.02 -11.41 -33.26
C LYS A 295 -11.49 -11.55 -33.37
N ASN A 296 -10.83 -10.54 -33.94
CA ASN A 296 -9.38 -10.54 -34.20
C ASN A 296 -8.50 -10.46 -32.94
N SER A 297 -9.08 -10.48 -31.74
CA SER A 297 -8.35 -10.33 -30.47
C SER A 297 -8.30 -11.60 -29.62
N ILE A 298 -8.90 -12.68 -30.10
CA ILE A 298 -8.94 -14.01 -29.48
C ILE A 298 -8.39 -15.00 -30.49
N THR A 299 -7.11 -15.31 -30.40
CA THR A 299 -6.53 -16.47 -31.09
C THR A 299 -6.78 -17.74 -30.30
N PHE A 300 -6.90 -17.66 -28.97
CA PHE A 300 -7.16 -18.81 -28.11
C PHE A 300 -8.02 -18.46 -26.87
N ASN A 301 -9.12 -19.19 -26.65
CA ASN A 301 -9.89 -19.12 -25.41
C ASN A 301 -9.27 -20.07 -24.37
N TYR A 302 -8.51 -19.51 -23.43
CA TYR A 302 -7.77 -20.28 -22.44
C TYR A 302 -8.61 -20.75 -21.23
N GLU A 303 -9.85 -20.28 -21.08
CA GLU A 303 -10.67 -20.56 -19.89
C GLU A 303 -10.96 -22.07 -19.70
N PRO A 304 -11.40 -22.84 -20.72
CA PRO A 304 -11.66 -24.28 -20.55
C PRO A 304 -10.40 -25.05 -20.16
N MET A 305 -9.25 -24.65 -20.71
CA MET A 305 -7.95 -25.24 -20.38
C MET A 305 -7.60 -24.99 -18.91
N VAL A 306 -7.76 -23.75 -18.43
CA VAL A 306 -7.45 -23.41 -17.03
C VAL A 306 -8.41 -24.10 -16.05
N GLU A 307 -9.70 -24.22 -16.37
CA GLU A 307 -10.63 -24.97 -15.53
C GLU A 307 -10.26 -26.46 -15.47
N GLU A 308 -9.81 -27.05 -16.58
CA GLU A 308 -9.27 -28.42 -16.57
C GLU A 308 -7.98 -28.52 -15.73
N MET A 309 -7.07 -27.54 -15.82
CA MET A 309 -5.85 -27.47 -15.01
C MET A 309 -6.15 -27.44 -13.51
N LYS A 310 -7.17 -26.69 -13.07
CA LYS A 310 -7.58 -26.59 -11.66
C LYS A 310 -8.02 -27.94 -11.07
N THR A 311 -8.44 -28.90 -11.90
CA THR A 311 -8.81 -30.26 -11.46
C THR A 311 -7.60 -31.14 -11.14
N LYS A 312 -6.38 -30.74 -11.52
CA LYS A 312 -5.16 -31.54 -11.37
C LYS A 312 -4.48 -31.29 -10.03
N GLU A 313 -3.69 -32.25 -9.56
CA GLU A 313 -2.99 -32.16 -8.27
C GLU A 313 -1.55 -31.71 -8.45
N TYR A 314 -0.88 -32.20 -9.49
CA TYR A 314 0.55 -31.95 -9.74
C TYR A 314 0.78 -31.09 -10.99
N VAL A 315 1.86 -30.31 -10.99
CA VAL A 315 2.20 -29.43 -12.13
C VAL A 315 2.49 -30.23 -13.40
N ILE A 316 2.97 -31.47 -13.29
CA ILE A 316 3.18 -32.33 -14.46
C ILE A 316 1.86 -32.63 -15.19
N GLU A 317 0.77 -32.84 -14.45
CA GLU A 317 -0.56 -33.07 -15.03
C GLU A 317 -1.15 -31.77 -15.61
N ILE A 318 -0.86 -30.62 -14.99
CA ILE A 318 -1.21 -29.29 -15.52
C ILE A 318 -0.51 -29.05 -16.86
N LYS A 319 0.77 -29.44 -16.97
CA LYS A 319 1.51 -29.41 -18.23
C LYS A 319 0.88 -30.32 -19.27
N ASP A 320 0.44 -31.52 -18.90
CA ASP A 320 -0.27 -32.41 -19.82
C ASP A 320 -1.57 -31.78 -20.35
N VAL A 321 -2.32 -31.07 -19.49
CA VAL A 321 -3.47 -30.28 -19.92
C VAL A 321 -3.03 -29.20 -20.92
N LEU A 322 -2.02 -28.38 -20.62
CA LEU A 322 -1.49 -27.37 -21.55
C LEU A 322 -1.17 -27.98 -22.92
N MET A 323 -0.50 -29.14 -22.95
CA MET A 323 -0.07 -29.79 -24.18
C MET A 323 -1.24 -30.22 -25.08
N LYS A 324 -2.45 -30.43 -24.53
CA LYS A 324 -3.65 -30.70 -25.33
C LYS A 324 -4.08 -29.49 -26.16
N TYR A 325 -3.87 -28.28 -25.63
CA TYR A 325 -4.32 -27.02 -26.25
C TYR A 325 -3.18 -26.23 -26.91
N ILE A 326 -1.91 -26.61 -26.70
CA ILE A 326 -0.73 -25.84 -27.12
C ILE A 326 -0.69 -25.49 -28.61
N LYS A 327 -1.32 -26.32 -29.47
CA LYS A 327 -1.37 -26.12 -30.91
C LYS A 327 -2.28 -24.97 -31.32
N ASP A 328 -3.27 -24.64 -30.50
CA ASP A 328 -4.24 -23.59 -30.74
C ASP A 328 -3.81 -22.25 -30.11
N ILE A 329 -2.76 -22.27 -29.28
CA ILE A 329 -2.19 -21.09 -28.64
C ILE A 329 -1.20 -20.39 -29.59
N ASP A 330 -1.13 -19.06 -29.56
CA ASP A 330 -0.16 -18.29 -30.35
C ASP A 330 1.29 -18.67 -30.05
N ALA A 331 2.11 -18.75 -31.12
CA ALA A 331 3.52 -19.12 -31.02
C ALA A 331 4.32 -18.26 -30.02
N SER A 332 3.99 -16.98 -29.88
CA SER A 332 4.63 -16.04 -28.95
C SER A 332 4.35 -16.38 -27.47
N LEU A 333 3.19 -16.95 -27.16
CA LEU A 333 2.78 -17.33 -25.80
C LEU A 333 3.26 -18.74 -25.42
N ARG A 334 3.39 -19.64 -26.40
CA ARG A 334 3.79 -21.04 -26.16
C ARG A 334 5.08 -21.16 -25.34
N MET A 335 6.11 -20.37 -25.69
CA MET A 335 7.41 -20.48 -25.04
C MET A 335 7.35 -20.08 -23.56
N GLN A 336 6.68 -18.97 -23.26
CA GLN A 336 6.49 -18.49 -21.88
C GLN A 336 5.65 -19.47 -21.05
N LEU A 337 4.61 -20.07 -21.64
CA LEU A 337 3.80 -21.10 -20.97
C LEU A 337 4.63 -22.34 -20.63
N LEU A 338 5.47 -22.81 -21.56
CA LEU A 338 6.35 -23.94 -21.31
C LEU A 338 7.40 -23.64 -20.24
N GLU A 339 7.97 -22.43 -20.23
CA GLU A 339 8.89 -21.98 -19.17
C GLU A 339 8.22 -21.95 -17.79
N ILE A 340 6.98 -21.46 -17.71
CA ILE A 340 6.17 -21.49 -16.46
C ILE A 340 6.01 -22.94 -15.97
N MET A 341 5.67 -23.87 -16.87
CA MET A 341 5.51 -25.29 -16.52
C MET A 341 6.81 -25.93 -16.04
N GLU A 342 7.91 -25.76 -16.78
CA GLU A 342 9.22 -26.33 -16.41
C GLU A 342 9.73 -25.76 -15.07
N SER A 343 9.57 -24.46 -14.86
CA SER A 343 9.90 -23.84 -13.58
C SER A 343 9.05 -24.40 -12.45
N GLY A 344 7.74 -24.52 -12.65
CA GLY A 344 6.80 -25.07 -11.67
C GLY A 344 7.15 -26.51 -11.27
N ILE A 345 7.44 -27.39 -12.24
CA ILE A 345 7.84 -28.78 -12.00
C ILE A 345 9.12 -28.86 -11.17
N ASN A 346 10.11 -28.01 -11.47
CA ASN A 346 11.38 -28.00 -10.74
C ASN A 346 11.23 -27.51 -9.30
N TYR A 347 10.42 -26.46 -9.08
CA TYR A 347 10.14 -25.99 -7.73
C TYR A 347 9.30 -26.98 -6.94
N GLU A 348 8.33 -27.66 -7.56
CA GLU A 348 7.45 -28.60 -6.88
C GLU A 348 8.21 -29.77 -6.24
N LYS A 349 9.26 -30.26 -6.91
CA LYS A 349 10.17 -31.29 -6.39
C LYS A 349 10.91 -30.89 -5.11
N THR A 350 11.11 -29.59 -4.89
CA THR A 350 11.98 -29.08 -3.81
C THR A 350 11.22 -28.31 -2.73
N ARG A 351 10.00 -27.83 -3.01
CA ARG A 351 9.29 -26.88 -2.15
C ARG A 351 7.82 -27.22 -1.88
N GLY A 352 7.34 -28.37 -2.36
CA GLY A 352 5.92 -28.76 -2.22
C GLY A 352 5.05 -28.21 -3.36
N SER A 353 3.73 -28.38 -3.26
CA SER A 353 2.82 -28.11 -4.39
C SER A 353 2.99 -26.70 -4.95
N MET A 354 3.13 -26.62 -6.28
CA MET A 354 3.24 -25.36 -7.03
C MET A 354 1.99 -25.07 -7.88
N LYS A 355 0.95 -25.90 -7.75
CA LYS A 355 -0.30 -25.85 -8.52
C LYS A 355 -0.86 -24.44 -8.66
N ASP A 356 -1.19 -23.80 -7.54
CA ASP A 356 -1.90 -22.52 -7.55
C ASP A 356 -1.04 -21.40 -8.17
N SER A 357 0.26 -21.40 -7.87
CA SER A 357 1.21 -20.43 -8.42
C SER A 357 1.39 -20.59 -9.93
N VAL A 358 1.42 -21.84 -10.44
CA VAL A 358 1.51 -22.10 -11.88
C VAL A 358 0.24 -21.66 -12.58
N ILE A 359 -0.93 -22.01 -12.05
CA ILE A 359 -2.23 -21.62 -12.62
C ILE A 359 -2.34 -20.10 -12.67
N GLU A 360 -1.97 -19.40 -11.60
CA GLU A 360 -1.97 -17.93 -11.55
C GLU A 360 -1.05 -17.33 -12.63
N LYS A 361 0.16 -17.85 -12.80
CA LYS A 361 1.09 -17.36 -13.83
C LYS A 361 0.57 -17.60 -15.25
N VAL A 362 -0.05 -18.75 -15.50
CA VAL A 362 -0.70 -19.04 -16.78
C VAL A 362 -1.83 -18.05 -17.05
N GLU A 363 -2.72 -17.84 -16.08
CA GLU A 363 -3.80 -16.87 -16.20
C GLU A 363 -3.27 -15.46 -16.46
N ASN A 364 -2.26 -15.01 -15.69
CA ASN A 364 -1.65 -13.69 -15.86
C ASN A 364 -1.04 -13.49 -17.24
N LEU A 365 -0.37 -14.52 -17.78
CA LEU A 365 0.21 -14.45 -19.11
C LEU A 365 -0.84 -14.25 -20.21
N PHE A 366 -1.97 -14.97 -20.15
CA PHE A 366 -3.08 -14.76 -21.10
C PHE A 366 -3.80 -13.42 -20.91
N LEU A 367 -3.79 -12.91 -19.68
CA LEU A 367 -4.36 -11.62 -19.32
C LEU A 367 -3.42 -10.44 -19.64
N GLY A 368 -2.14 -10.70 -19.95
CA GLY A 368 -1.13 -9.68 -20.19
C GLY A 368 -0.77 -8.86 -18.94
N LEU A 369 -0.78 -9.52 -17.77
CA LEU A 369 -0.53 -8.93 -16.45
C LEU A 369 0.93 -9.09 -16.00
#